data_AF-A0A164G7T4-F1
#
_entry.id   AF-A0A164G7T4-F1
#
_cell.length_a   1.000
_cell.length_b   1.000
_cell.length_c   1.000
_cell.angle_alpha   90.00
_cell.angle_beta   90.00
_cell.angle_gamma   90.00
#
_symmetry.space_group_name_H-M   'P 1'
#
loop_
_entity.id
_entity.type
_entity.pdbx_description
1 polymer ?
#
loop_
_entity_poly.entity_id
_entity_poly.type
_entity_poly.pdbx_seq_one_letter_code
_entity_poly.pdbx_strand_id
1 'polypeptide(L)'
;MDGRLNLAESIALVTLMVLYTGFLVVQSRRETAATQAAAQASAQGVDEFEAELQASPPGAWDAKLPAQLALMAVGLALLVLGSDWLVGAAVVFAKALGVSDVVIALTIVAAGTSMPEVATSIAAALKGERDIAVGNVV
;
A
#
# COMPACT_ATOMS: atom_id res chain seq x y z
N MET A 1 -16.86 20.54 24.99
CA MET A 1 -15.74 20.13 24.13
C MET A 1 -15.30 21.37 23.42
N ASP A 2 -14.27 22.00 23.94
CA ASP A 2 -13.83 23.32 23.55
C ASP A 2 -13.09 23.09 22.24
N GLY A 3 -13.70 23.43 21.10
CA GLY A 3 -13.24 23.05 19.76
C GLY A 3 -11.93 23.70 19.30
N ARG A 4 -10.93 23.80 20.18
CA ARG A 4 -9.62 24.41 19.97
C ARG A 4 -8.56 23.38 20.29
N LEU A 5 -7.91 22.86 19.25
CA LEU A 5 -6.71 22.04 19.37
C LEU A 5 -5.61 22.86 20.05
N ASN A 6 -5.26 22.52 21.28
CA ASN A 6 -4.16 23.17 21.98
C ASN A 6 -2.82 22.53 21.55
N LEU A 7 -1.73 23.29 21.58
CA LEU A 7 -0.38 22.78 21.33
C LEU A 7 -0.05 21.61 22.27
N ALA A 8 -0.55 21.67 23.51
CA ALA A 8 -0.40 20.60 24.49
C ALA A 8 -1.05 19.28 24.03
N GLU A 9 -2.22 19.32 23.41
CA GLU A 9 -2.89 18.13 22.85
C GLU A 9 -2.14 17.60 21.64
N SER A 10 -1.63 18.48 20.78
CA SER A 10 -0.82 18.09 19.62
C SER A 10 0.49 17.41 20.05
N ILE A 11 1.19 17.96 21.05
CA ILE A 11 2.41 17.37 21.64
C ILE A 11 2.08 16.02 22.27
N ALA A 12 0.97 15.91 23.00
CA ALA A 12 0.53 14.66 23.59
C ALA A 12 0.24 13.59 22.52
N LEU A 13 -0.46 13.94 21.44
CA LEU A 13 -0.78 13.03 20.33
C LEU A 13 0.48 12.58 19.57
N VAL A 14 1.41 13.50 19.27
CA VAL A 14 2.66 13.15 18.59
C VAL A 14 3.53 12.26 19.47
N THR A 15 3.62 12.56 20.77
CA THR A 15 4.37 11.73 21.73
C THR A 15 3.76 10.33 21.81
N LEU A 16 2.43 10.23 21.90
CA LEU A 16 1.71 8.96 21.89
C LEU A 16 1.96 8.18 20.59
N MET A 17 1.95 8.85 19.44
CA MET A 17 2.22 8.23 18.13
C MET A 17 3.64 7.65 18.07
N VAL A 18 4.65 8.42 18.49
CA VAL A 18 6.06 7.97 18.50
C VAL A 18 6.25 6.79 19.47
N LEU A 19 5.66 6.86 20.66
CA LEU A 19 5.70 5.76 21.64
C LEU A 19 5.00 4.51 21.11
N TYR A 20 3.82 4.67 20.50
CA TYR A 20 3.06 3.57 19.92
C TYR A 20 3.79 2.93 18.74
N THR A 21 4.37 3.72 17.82
CA THR A 21 5.20 3.22 16.72
C THR A 21 6.45 2.51 17.26
N GLY A 22 7.13 3.07 18.25
CA GLY A 22 8.29 2.43 18.88
C GLY A 22 7.92 1.12 19.57
N PHE A 23 6.81 1.11 20.30
CA PHE A 23 6.25 -0.10 20.92
C PHE A 23 5.87 -1.14 19.87
N LEU A 24 5.17 -0.75 18.80
CA LEU A 24 4.83 -1.60 17.68
C LEU A 24 6.07 -2.17 17.01
N VAL A 25 7.13 -1.39 16.81
CA VAL A 25 8.39 -1.89 16.23
C VAL A 25 9.05 -2.89 17.16
N VAL A 26 9.07 -2.66 18.48
CA VAL A 26 9.65 -3.61 19.43
C VAL A 26 8.81 -4.88 19.56
N GLN A 27 7.47 -4.75 19.62
CA GLN A 27 6.53 -5.86 19.67
C GLN A 27 6.56 -6.65 18.36
N SER A 28 6.52 -5.95 17.22
CA SER A 28 6.72 -6.51 15.89
C SER A 28 8.03 -7.25 15.86
N ARG A 29 9.17 -6.71 16.30
CA ARG A 29 10.43 -7.48 16.31
C ARG A 29 10.38 -8.73 17.19
N ARG A 30 9.55 -8.77 18.23
CA ARG A 30 9.36 -9.96 19.09
C ARG A 30 8.42 -11.00 18.49
N GLU A 31 7.36 -10.59 17.78
CA GLU A 31 6.45 -11.49 17.03
C GLU A 31 7.03 -11.90 15.68
N THR A 32 7.65 -10.98 14.97
CA THR A 32 8.35 -11.15 13.70
C THR A 32 9.52 -12.10 13.80
N ALA A 33 10.13 -12.32 14.98
CA ALA A 33 11.11 -13.41 15.12
C ALA A 33 10.48 -14.80 14.99
N ALA A 34 9.24 -14.99 15.49
CA ALA A 34 8.47 -16.23 15.35
C ALA A 34 7.79 -16.31 13.97
N THR A 35 7.26 -15.19 13.47
CA THR A 35 6.67 -15.08 12.14
C THR A 35 7.71 -15.12 11.03
N GLN A 36 8.97 -14.69 11.22
CA GLN A 36 10.07 -14.86 10.26
C GLN A 36 10.56 -16.31 10.21
N ALA A 37 10.59 -17.03 11.34
CA ALA A 37 10.89 -18.46 11.32
C ALA A 37 9.79 -19.26 10.59
N ALA A 38 8.52 -18.86 10.74
CA ALA A 38 7.40 -19.43 9.98
C ALA A 38 7.33 -18.90 8.53
N ALA A 39 7.70 -17.65 8.28
CA ALA A 39 7.73 -17.01 6.96
C ALA A 39 8.92 -17.49 6.12
N GLN A 40 10.03 -17.89 6.74
CA GLN A 40 11.11 -18.63 6.07
C GLN A 40 10.67 -20.05 5.69
N ALA A 41 9.76 -20.66 6.44
CA ALA A 41 9.17 -21.96 6.08
C ALA A 41 8.11 -21.83 4.96
N SER A 42 7.37 -20.72 4.86
CA SER A 42 6.52 -20.40 3.68
C SER A 42 7.30 -19.76 2.51
N ALA A 43 8.47 -19.17 2.76
CA ALA A 43 9.42 -18.76 1.72
C ALA A 43 9.97 -19.96 0.95
N GLN A 44 9.93 -21.17 1.52
CA GLN A 44 10.26 -22.40 0.81
C GLN A 44 9.33 -22.67 -0.41
N GLY A 45 8.15 -22.02 -0.48
CA GLY A 45 7.29 -22.00 -1.67
C GLY A 45 7.47 -20.77 -2.57
N VAL A 46 8.07 -19.70 -2.05
CA VAL A 46 8.49 -18.52 -2.84
C VAL A 46 9.76 -18.85 -3.62
N ASP A 47 10.66 -19.64 -3.04
CA ASP A 47 11.87 -20.15 -3.70
C ASP A 47 11.54 -20.98 -4.96
N GLU A 48 10.40 -21.69 -4.99
CA GLU A 48 9.97 -22.52 -6.13
C GLU A 48 9.30 -21.68 -7.25
N PHE A 49 8.53 -20.65 -6.89
CA PHE A 49 7.96 -19.68 -7.84
C PHE A 49 9.02 -18.74 -8.41
N GLU A 50 9.97 -18.32 -7.58
CA GLU A 50 11.12 -17.50 -7.97
C GLU A 50 12.11 -18.30 -8.82
N ALA A 51 12.27 -19.62 -8.60
CA ALA A 51 13.01 -20.51 -9.50
C ALA A 51 12.35 -20.68 -10.88
N GLU A 52 11.02 -20.61 -10.97
CA GLU A 52 10.28 -20.67 -12.25
C GLU A 52 10.31 -19.31 -13.00
N LEU A 53 10.36 -18.18 -12.27
CA LEU A 53 10.55 -16.82 -12.83
C LEU A 53 12.01 -16.46 -13.16
N GLN A 54 12.97 -17.03 -12.43
CA GLN A 54 14.43 -16.85 -12.63
C GLN A 54 14.99 -17.74 -13.75
N ALA A 55 14.15 -18.34 -14.58
CA ALA A 55 14.54 -18.73 -15.94
C ALA A 55 14.78 -17.51 -16.87
N SER A 56 14.85 -16.28 -16.32
CA SER A 56 15.35 -15.12 -17.04
C SER A 56 16.87 -15.21 -17.23
N PRO A 57 17.38 -15.12 -18.47
CA PRO A 57 18.79 -15.34 -18.75
C PRO A 57 19.67 -14.33 -17.99
N PRO A 58 20.81 -14.78 -17.42
CA PRO A 58 21.75 -13.90 -16.74
C PRO A 58 22.30 -12.89 -17.76
N GLY A 59 21.88 -11.62 -17.65
CA GLY A 59 22.19 -10.56 -18.61
C GLY A 59 21.05 -9.59 -18.92
N ALA A 60 19.84 -9.82 -18.37
CA ALA A 60 18.69 -8.94 -18.55
C ALA A 60 18.96 -7.52 -17.98
N TRP A 61 18.59 -6.48 -18.73
CA TRP A 61 18.85 -5.06 -18.45
C TRP A 61 18.15 -4.57 -17.17
N ASP A 62 17.12 -5.30 -16.79
CA ASP A 62 16.17 -5.20 -15.69
C ASP A 62 16.67 -5.86 -14.39
N ALA A 63 17.74 -6.65 -14.44
CA ALA A 63 18.39 -7.22 -13.25
C ALA A 63 19.28 -6.20 -12.49
N LYS A 64 19.49 -5.01 -13.05
CA LYS A 64 20.32 -3.96 -12.43
C LYS A 64 19.47 -3.20 -11.40
N LEU A 65 20.01 -2.99 -10.20
CA LEU A 65 19.43 -2.14 -9.15
C LEU A 65 18.81 -0.82 -9.66
N PRO A 66 19.47 -0.01 -10.51
CA PRO A 66 18.88 1.22 -11.03
C PRO A 66 17.66 0.98 -11.93
N ALA A 67 17.63 -0.12 -12.68
CA ALA A 67 16.48 -0.47 -13.51
C ALA A 67 15.28 -0.89 -12.65
N GLN A 68 15.52 -1.65 -11.57
CA GLN A 68 14.48 -2.02 -10.61
C GLN A 68 13.90 -0.79 -9.90
N LEU A 69 14.75 0.12 -9.42
CA LEU A 69 14.30 1.37 -8.81
C LEU A 69 13.52 2.23 -9.80
N ALA A 70 13.96 2.31 -11.05
CA ALA A 70 13.23 3.01 -12.11
C ALA A 70 11.87 2.36 -12.39
N LEU A 71 11.80 1.03 -12.48
CA LEU A 71 10.54 0.30 -12.67
C LEU A 71 9.58 0.50 -11.50
N MET A 72 10.07 0.50 -10.26
CA MET A 72 9.25 0.81 -9.08
C MET A 72 8.72 2.25 -9.14
N ALA A 73 9.58 3.22 -9.43
CA ALA A 73 9.19 4.63 -9.52
C ALA A 73 8.15 4.87 -10.62
N VAL A 74 8.35 4.27 -11.80
CA VAL A 74 7.41 4.35 -12.92
C VAL A 74 6.09 3.66 -12.57
N GLY A 75 6.13 2.47 -11.97
CA GLY A 75 4.93 1.74 -11.55
C GLY A 75 4.11 2.52 -10.54
N LEU A 76 4.75 3.10 -9.51
CA LEU A 76 4.10 3.96 -8.53
C LEU A 76 3.51 5.22 -9.17
N ALA A 77 4.25 5.88 -10.07
CA ALA A 77 3.75 7.05 -10.76
C ALA A 77 2.53 6.74 -11.64
N LEU A 78 2.58 5.65 -12.40
CA LEU A 78 1.45 5.19 -13.22
C LEU A 78 0.24 4.86 -12.37
N LEU A 79 0.44 4.26 -11.21
CA LEU A 79 -0.62 3.92 -10.30
C LEU A 79 -1.32 5.17 -9.75
N VAL A 80 -0.57 6.14 -9.21
CA VAL A 80 -1.11 7.38 -8.67
C VAL A 80 -1.83 8.18 -9.76
N LEU A 81 -1.21 8.39 -10.91
CA LEU A 81 -1.82 9.11 -12.03
C LEU A 81 -3.07 8.40 -12.56
N GLY A 82 -3.01 7.07 -12.67
CA GLY A 82 -4.14 6.26 -13.11
C GLY A 82 -5.33 6.33 -12.15
N SER A 83 -5.06 6.26 -10.84
CA SER A 83 -6.09 6.42 -9.80
C SER A 83 -6.72 7.81 -9.84
N ASP A 84 -5.92 8.87 -9.97
CA ASP A 84 -6.43 10.25 -10.06
C ASP A 84 -7.32 10.45 -11.29
N TRP A 85 -6.91 9.93 -12.45
CA TRP A 85 -7.70 10.01 -13.68
C TRP A 85 -9.00 9.21 -13.59
N LEU A 86 -8.95 8.02 -12.99
CA LEU A 86 -10.13 7.17 -12.77
C LEU A 86 -11.15 7.88 -11.87
N VAL A 87 -10.71 8.43 -10.74
CA VAL A 87 -11.57 9.17 -9.80
C VAL A 87 -12.13 10.41 -10.49
N GLY A 88 -11.31 11.17 -11.21
CA GLY A 88 -11.75 12.34 -11.97
C GLY A 88 -12.84 12.00 -12.99
N ALA A 89 -12.65 10.93 -13.77
CA ALA A 89 -13.66 10.47 -14.73
C ALA A 89 -14.95 10.00 -14.04
N ALA A 90 -14.84 9.27 -12.92
CA ALA A 90 -15.99 8.84 -12.13
C ALA A 90 -16.78 10.03 -11.57
N VAL A 91 -16.10 11.07 -11.09
CA VAL A 91 -16.72 12.32 -10.62
C VAL A 91 -17.48 13.01 -11.75
N VAL A 92 -16.88 13.15 -12.95
CA VAL A 92 -17.55 13.75 -14.11
C VAL A 92 -18.80 12.96 -14.49
N PHE A 93 -18.72 11.63 -14.52
CA PHE A 93 -19.85 10.77 -14.82
C PHE A 93 -20.97 10.89 -13.78
N ALA A 94 -20.64 10.87 -12.48
CA ALA A 94 -21.60 11.03 -11.41
C ALA A 94 -22.32 12.39 -11.45
N LYS A 95 -21.60 13.47 -11.78
CA LYS A 95 -22.19 14.80 -12.00
C LYS A 95 -23.14 14.81 -13.19
N ALA A 96 -22.78 14.16 -14.29
CA ALA A 96 -23.65 14.04 -15.45
C ALA A 96 -24.95 13.27 -15.15
N LEU A 97 -24.92 12.35 -14.18
CA LEU A 97 -26.10 11.64 -13.68
C LEU A 97 -26.91 12.42 -12.63
N GLY A 98 -26.51 13.65 -12.29
CA GLY A 98 -27.21 14.49 -11.32
C GLY A 98 -26.95 14.15 -9.85
N VAL A 99 -25.88 13.38 -9.55
CA VAL A 99 -25.47 13.09 -8.17
C VAL A 99 -24.91 14.36 -7.53
N SER A 100 -25.26 14.61 -6.27
CA SER A 100 -24.80 15.81 -5.55
C SER A 100 -23.31 15.73 -5.18
N ASP A 101 -22.64 16.89 -5.16
CA ASP A 101 -21.21 16.98 -4.81
C ASP A 101 -20.90 16.36 -3.43
N VAL A 102 -21.83 16.45 -2.48
CA VAL A 102 -21.67 15.87 -1.14
C VAL A 102 -21.61 14.34 -1.20
N VAL A 103 -22.50 13.71 -1.95
CA VAL A 103 -22.51 12.25 -2.10
C VAL A 103 -21.26 11.79 -2.83
N ILE A 104 -20.85 12.50 -3.88
CA ILE A 104 -19.60 12.22 -4.62
C ILE A 104 -18.39 12.30 -3.70
N ALA A 105 -18.28 13.33 -2.87
CA ALA A 105 -17.16 13.49 -1.94
C ALA A 105 -17.11 12.38 -0.89
N LEU A 106 -18.25 12.05 -0.29
CA LEU A 106 -18.35 11.03 0.75
C LEU A 106 -18.17 9.60 0.23
N THR A 107 -18.25 9.37 -1.08
CA THR A 107 -18.19 8.04 -1.68
C THR A 107 -17.02 7.89 -2.65
N ILE A 108 -17.11 8.52 -3.82
CA ILE A 108 -16.14 8.38 -4.92
C ILE A 108 -14.78 8.95 -4.53
N VAL A 109 -14.73 10.14 -3.94
CA VAL A 109 -13.47 10.77 -3.55
C VAL A 109 -12.85 10.05 -2.34
N ALA A 110 -13.67 9.72 -1.34
CA ALA A 110 -13.22 8.97 -0.16
C ALA A 110 -12.69 7.57 -0.53
N ALA A 111 -13.35 6.85 -1.45
CA ALA A 111 -12.82 5.59 -1.99
C ALA A 111 -11.60 5.82 -2.88
N GLY A 112 -11.57 6.94 -3.60
CA GLY A 112 -10.53 7.36 -4.51
C GLY A 112 -9.15 7.51 -3.85
N THR A 113 -9.10 8.02 -2.62
CA THR A 113 -7.83 8.19 -1.88
C THR A 113 -7.17 6.87 -1.52
N SER A 114 -7.92 5.77 -1.53
CA SER A 114 -7.41 4.42 -1.25
C SER A 114 -7.28 3.55 -2.51
N MET A 115 -7.52 4.12 -3.70
CA MET A 115 -7.43 3.41 -4.98
C MET A 115 -6.02 2.86 -5.25
N PRO A 116 -4.93 3.62 -5.05
CA PRO A 116 -3.57 3.09 -5.24
C PRO A 116 -3.32 1.86 -4.35
N GLU A 117 -3.66 1.94 -3.08
CA GLU A 117 -3.47 0.89 -2.07
C GLU A 117 -4.28 -0.36 -2.41
N VAL A 118 -5.55 -0.19 -2.79
CA VAL A 118 -6.41 -1.30 -3.22
C VAL A 118 -5.87 -1.98 -4.48
N ALA A 119 -5.42 -1.20 -5.46
CA ALA A 119 -4.87 -1.75 -6.70
C ALA A 119 -3.56 -2.53 -6.47
N THR A 120 -2.66 -2.04 -5.60
CA THR A 120 -1.48 -2.83 -5.21
C THR A 120 -1.84 -4.12 -4.47
N SER A 121 -2.83 -4.05 -3.59
CA SER A 121 -3.31 -5.21 -2.81
C SER A 121 -3.93 -6.28 -3.70
N ILE A 122 -4.72 -5.87 -4.70
CA ILE A 122 -5.28 -6.78 -5.71
C ILE A 122 -4.15 -7.40 -6.55
N ALA A 123 -3.17 -6.60 -6.99
CA ALA A 123 -2.05 -7.10 -7.77
C ALA A 123 -1.23 -8.15 -7.00
N ALA A 124 -0.97 -7.93 -5.70
CA ALA A 124 -0.30 -8.90 -4.83
C ALA A 124 -1.16 -10.17 -4.63
N ALA A 125 -2.46 -10.03 -4.39
CA ALA A 125 -3.37 -11.15 -4.23
C ALA A 125 -3.45 -12.03 -5.49
N LEU A 126 -3.46 -11.42 -6.67
CA LEU A 126 -3.44 -12.13 -7.96
C LEU A 126 -2.13 -12.89 -8.21
N LYS A 127 -1.02 -12.44 -7.64
CA LYS A 127 0.28 -13.13 -7.67
C LYS A 127 0.44 -14.24 -6.63
N GLY A 128 -0.56 -14.47 -5.79
CA GLY A 128 -0.48 -15.43 -4.69
C GLY A 128 0.24 -14.90 -3.43
N GLU A 129 0.69 -13.65 -3.43
CA GLU A 129 1.37 -12.96 -2.33
C GLU A 129 0.35 -12.43 -1.31
N ARG A 130 -0.50 -13.31 -0.78
CA ARG A 130 -1.63 -12.93 0.10
C ARG A 130 -1.17 -12.24 1.39
N ASP A 131 0.00 -12.60 1.91
CA ASP A 131 0.58 -11.98 3.11
C ASP A 131 0.92 -10.50 2.89
N ILE A 132 1.38 -10.15 1.68
CA ILE A 132 1.63 -8.75 1.28
C ILE A 132 0.32 -8.00 1.06
N ALA A 133 -0.66 -8.66 0.43
CA ALA A 133 -1.98 -8.06 0.21
C ALA A 133 -2.71 -7.72 1.52
N VAL A 134 -2.63 -8.58 2.54
CA VAL A 134 -3.25 -8.32 3.86
C VAL A 134 -2.53 -7.19 4.60
N GLY A 135 -1.20 -7.09 4.48
CA GLY A 135 -0.40 -6.05 5.11
C GLY A 135 -0.68 -4.62 4.59
N ASN A 136 -1.18 -4.48 3.36
CA ASN A 136 -1.52 -3.18 2.75
C ASN A 136 -2.96 -2.70 3.04
N VAL A 137 -3.84 -3.54 3.60
CA VAL A 137 -5.29 -3.26 3.73
C VAL A 137 -5.67 -2.75 5.14
N VAL A 138 -4.71 -2.51 6.03
CA VAL A 138 -4.91 -2.08 7.44
C VAL A 138 -4.48 -0.66 7.73
#